data_AF-A0A7J3WW44-F1
#
_entry.id   AF-A0A7J3WW44-F1
#
_cell.length_a   1.000
_cell.length_b   1.000
_cell.length_c   1.000
_cell.angle_alpha   90.00
_cell.angle_beta   90.00
_cell.angle_gamma   90.00
#
_symmetry.space_group_name_H-M   'P 1'
#
loop_
_entity.id
_entity.type
_entity.pdbx_description
1 polymer ?
#
loop_
_entity_poly.entity_id
_entity_poly.type
_entity_poly.pdbx_seq_one_letter_code
_entity_poly.pdbx_strand_id
1 'polypeptide(L)'
;MKNEDKPSLMFFLLSHHRPEKLHRTIHICIKRRHLYLCARCTGIWMGMLSIFIASLLGLDLPLWLYLLLLTVLPAPAMIDWTTQSCKIRESKNLIRVGTGFLLGIGWGLFFLLLAKSMLYLFLVGLMILCAYILLVYVIALKTNFLNDYFN
;
A
#
# COMPACT_ATOMS: atom_id res chain seq x y z
N MET A 1 -11.10 24.50 -1.50
CA MET A 1 -10.16 24.82 -0.40
C MET A 1 -10.51 26.20 0.13
N LYS A 2 -10.77 26.34 1.44
CA LYS A 2 -10.82 27.67 2.05
C LYS A 2 -9.39 28.22 2.09
N ASN A 3 -9.26 29.54 2.02
CA ASN A 3 -8.03 30.32 1.74
C ASN A 3 -6.85 30.11 2.72
N GLU A 4 -6.97 29.23 3.73
CA GLU A 4 -5.96 28.98 4.76
C GLU A 4 -5.09 27.73 4.50
N ASP A 5 -5.47 26.88 3.53
CA ASP A 5 -4.75 25.65 3.22
C ASP A 5 -3.80 25.83 2.03
N LYS A 6 -2.74 26.64 2.15
CA LYS A 6 -1.61 26.49 1.20
C LYS A 6 -1.08 25.06 1.35
N PRO A 7 -0.79 24.34 0.24
CA PRO A 7 -0.24 22.99 0.33
C PRO A 7 1.11 23.05 1.05
N SER A 8 1.08 22.71 2.34
CA SER A 8 2.27 22.61 3.16
C SER A 8 3.04 21.34 2.80
N LEU A 9 4.34 21.29 3.11
CA LEU A 9 5.12 20.07 2.99
C LEU A 9 4.43 18.89 3.72
N MET A 10 3.85 19.17 4.89
CA MET A 10 3.11 18.19 5.68
C MET A 10 1.88 17.65 4.94
N PHE A 11 1.14 18.52 4.24
CA PHE A 11 0.03 18.10 3.39
C PHE A 11 0.51 17.14 2.30
N PHE A 12 1.60 17.47 1.59
CA PHE A 12 2.13 16.63 0.52
C PHE A 12 2.62 15.27 1.04
N LEU A 13 3.32 15.25 2.18
CA LEU A 13 3.84 14.02 2.78
C LEU A 13 2.73 13.07 3.25
N LEU A 14 1.64 13.62 3.82
CA LEU A 14 0.56 12.81 4.37
C LEU A 14 -0.47 12.38 3.33
N SER A 15 -0.83 13.28 2.41
CA SER A 15 -1.85 12.99 1.39
C SER A 15 -1.27 12.18 0.25
N HIS A 16 0.01 12.41 -0.09
CA HIS A 16 0.67 11.88 -1.29
C HIS A 16 -0.20 12.04 -2.57
N HIS A 17 -1.04 13.06 -2.59
CA HIS A 17 -2.04 13.27 -3.63
C HIS A 17 -2.13 14.74 -3.97
N ARG A 18 -2.41 15.02 -5.25
CA ARG A 18 -2.79 16.37 -5.67
C ARG A 18 -4.15 16.74 -5.07
N PRO A 19 -4.44 18.04 -4.87
CA PRO A 19 -5.69 18.49 -4.23
C PRO A 19 -6.97 17.93 -4.86
N GLU A 20 -6.97 17.60 -6.16
CA GLU A 20 -8.12 17.08 -6.89
C GLU A 20 -8.45 15.62 -6.52
N LYS A 21 -7.50 14.90 -5.89
CA LYS A 21 -7.65 13.49 -5.51
C LYS A 21 -7.80 13.28 -4.00
N LEU A 22 -8.20 14.31 -3.27
CA LEU A 22 -8.36 14.24 -1.81
C LEU A 22 -9.47 13.30 -1.33
N HIS A 23 -10.41 12.91 -2.20
CA HIS A 23 -11.39 11.86 -1.87
C HIS A 23 -10.73 10.51 -1.57
N ARG A 24 -9.46 10.31 -1.96
CA ARG A 24 -8.65 9.12 -1.65
C ARG A 24 -7.97 9.18 -0.28
N THR A 25 -8.21 10.23 0.48
CA THR A 25 -7.64 10.46 1.82
C THR A 25 -8.68 10.31 2.92
N ILE A 26 -8.22 9.99 4.13
CA ILE A 26 -8.97 10.10 5.37
C ILE A 26 -8.75 11.51 5.90
N HIS A 27 -9.84 12.26 6.03
CA HIS A 27 -9.81 13.62 6.55
C HIS A 27 -9.97 13.63 8.07
N ILE A 28 -9.02 14.23 8.77
CA ILE A 28 -9.02 14.34 10.23
C ILE A 28 -8.90 15.82 10.60
N CYS A 29 -9.76 16.27 11.52
CA CYS A 29 -9.71 17.64 12.03
C CYS A 29 -9.16 17.63 13.47
N ILE A 30 -8.01 18.26 13.70
CA ILE A 30 -7.40 18.37 15.03
C ILE A 30 -7.21 19.85 15.38
N LYS A 31 -7.90 20.33 16.42
CA LYS A 31 -7.76 21.69 16.97
C LYS A 31 -7.65 22.77 15.87
N ARG A 32 -8.54 22.72 14.87
CA ARG A 32 -8.65 23.60 13.68
C ARG A 32 -7.66 23.35 12.53
N ARG A 33 -6.85 22.30 12.57
CA ARG A 33 -6.01 21.87 11.43
C ARG A 33 -6.66 20.71 10.70
N HIS A 34 -6.68 20.79 9.38
CA HIS A 34 -7.13 19.72 8.49
C HIS A 34 -5.94 18.84 8.09
N LEU A 35 -5.99 17.55 8.43
CA LEU A 35 -5.03 16.55 8.01
C LEU A 35 -5.69 15.62 7.00
N TYR A 36 -4.95 15.32 5.93
CA TYR A 36 -5.39 14.43 4.86
C TYR A 36 -4.40 13.28 4.78
N LEU A 37 -4.80 12.11 5.28
CA LEU A 37 -3.96 10.91 5.28
C LEU A 37 -4.33 10.04 4.09
N CYS A 38 -3.38 9.64 3.24
CA CYS A 38 -3.68 8.65 2.20
C CYS A 38 -4.31 7.39 2.81
N ALA A 39 -5.51 7.03 2.37
CA ALA A 39 -6.26 5.92 2.96
C ALA A 39 -5.50 4.60 2.84
N ARG A 40 -4.84 4.37 1.69
CA ARG A 40 -4.04 3.16 1.46
C ARG A 40 -2.77 3.13 2.30
N CYS A 41 -2.02 4.24 2.36
CA CYS A 41 -0.82 4.32 3.17
C CYS A 41 -1.13 4.13 4.65
N THR A 42 -2.25 4.68 5.13
CA THR A 42 -2.73 4.45 6.50
C THR A 42 -2.90 2.95 6.77
N GLY A 43 -3.55 2.22 5.84
CA GLY A 43 -3.62 0.75 5.89
C GLY A 43 -2.25 0.09 5.95
N ILE A 44 -1.34 0.43 5.03
CA ILE A 44 0.00 -0.15 4.94
C ILE A 44 0.77 0.00 6.25
N TRP A 45 0.79 1.21 6.83
CA TRP A 45 1.46 1.47 8.11
C TRP A 45 0.85 0.66 9.26
N MET A 46 -0.49 0.58 9.34
CA MET A 46 -1.17 -0.24 10.35
C MET A 46 -0.82 -1.73 10.20
N GLY A 47 -0.78 -2.24 8.96
CA GLY A 47 -0.44 -3.63 8.67
C GLY A 47 0.99 -3.98 9.06
N MET A 48 1.97 -3.16 8.63
CA MET A 48 3.38 -3.35 8.99
C MET A 48 3.59 -3.29 10.51
N LEU A 49 2.98 -2.32 11.18
CA LEU A 49 3.09 -2.18 12.63
C LEU A 49 2.50 -3.41 13.34
N SER A 50 1.35 -3.91 12.89
CA SER A 50 0.70 -5.07 13.50
C SER A 50 1.58 -6.33 13.47
N ILE A 51 2.27 -6.59 12.35
CA ILE A 51 3.12 -7.78 12.24
C ILE A 51 4.45 -7.63 12.98
N PHE A 52 5.00 -6.41 13.06
CA PHE A 52 6.16 -6.15 13.92
C PHE A 52 5.81 -6.33 15.39
N ILE A 53 4.68 -5.80 15.86
CA ILE A 53 4.21 -6.03 17.23
C ILE A 53 4.00 -7.53 17.48
N ALA A 54 3.32 -8.24 16.56
CA ALA A 54 3.10 -9.67 16.71
C ALA A 54 4.43 -10.45 16.79
N SER A 55 5.42 -10.10 15.96
CA SER A 55 6.75 -10.72 16.01
C SER A 55 7.48 -10.44 17.32
N LEU A 56 7.34 -9.22 17.90
CA LEU A 56 7.91 -8.89 19.21
C LEU A 56 7.23 -9.67 20.35
N LEU A 57 5.95 -10.00 20.19
CA LEU A 57 5.19 -10.84 21.12
C LEU A 57 5.43 -12.35 20.93
N GLY A 58 6.38 -12.73 20.07
CA GLY A 58 6.77 -14.13 19.87
C GLY A 58 5.99 -14.86 18.79
N LEU A 59 5.29 -14.16 17.89
CA LEU A 59 4.72 -14.80 16.71
C LEU A 59 5.84 -15.38 15.85
N ASP A 60 5.82 -16.71 15.71
CA ASP A 60 6.68 -17.43 14.78
C ASP A 60 5.82 -18.18 13.77
N LEU A 61 6.16 -18.01 12.48
CA LEU A 61 5.39 -18.58 11.38
C LEU A 61 6.21 -19.70 10.74
N PRO A 62 5.58 -20.83 10.38
CA PRO A 62 6.28 -21.86 9.64
C PRO A 62 6.69 -21.35 8.26
N LEU A 63 7.78 -21.91 7.73
CA LEU A 63 8.43 -21.51 6.48
C LEU A 63 7.45 -21.35 5.30
N TRP A 64 6.56 -22.33 5.12
CA TRP A 64 5.60 -22.34 4.03
C TRP A 64 4.59 -21.19 4.12
N LEU A 65 4.27 -20.74 5.34
CA LEU A 65 3.29 -19.68 5.56
C LEU A 65 3.87 -18.31 5.21
N TYR A 66 5.18 -18.08 5.42
CA TYR A 66 5.84 -16.88 4.89
C TYR A 66 5.67 -16.77 3.38
N LEU A 67 5.94 -17.84 2.64
CA LEU A 67 5.80 -17.86 1.18
C LEU A 67 4.35 -17.61 0.73
N LEU A 68 3.38 -18.28 1.38
CA LEU A 68 1.97 -18.10 1.09
C LEU A 68 1.53 -16.65 1.33
N LEU A 69 1.88 -16.07 2.48
CA LEU A 69 1.46 -14.72 2.86
C LEU A 69 2.13 -13.65 2.00
N LEU A 70 3.43 -13.78 1.70
CA LEU A 70 4.14 -12.86 0.79
C LEU A 70 3.54 -12.89 -0.61
N THR A 71 3.04 -14.04 -1.05
CA THR A 71 2.36 -14.16 -2.34
C THR A 71 0.95 -13.58 -2.26
N VAL A 72 0.12 -13.97 -1.30
CA VAL A 72 -1.33 -13.67 -1.36
C VAL A 72 -1.67 -12.26 -0.88
N LEU A 73 -1.03 -11.77 0.19
CA LEU A 73 -1.44 -10.53 0.85
C LEU A 73 -1.30 -9.25 -0.01
N PRO A 74 -0.31 -9.11 -0.91
CA PRO A 74 -0.24 -7.96 -1.81
C PRO A 74 -1.35 -7.95 -2.89
N ALA A 75 -1.90 -9.11 -3.24
CA ALA A 75 -2.79 -9.25 -4.39
C ALA A 75 -4.04 -8.35 -4.33
N PRO A 76 -4.78 -8.24 -3.21
CA PRO A 76 -5.97 -7.38 -3.14
C PRO A 76 -5.66 -5.90 -3.39
N ALA A 77 -4.54 -5.39 -2.87
CA ALA A 77 -4.13 -4.00 -3.09
C ALA A 77 -3.73 -3.74 -4.54
N MET A 78 -3.06 -4.70 -5.17
CA MET A 78 -2.69 -4.62 -6.57
C MET A 78 -3.92 -4.68 -7.47
N ILE A 79 -4.86 -5.62 -7.24
CA ILE A 79 -6.13 -5.68 -7.99
C ILE A 79 -6.91 -4.38 -7.83
N ASP A 80 -7.04 -3.86 -6.61
CA ASP A 80 -7.72 -2.60 -6.34
C ASP A 80 -7.03 -1.43 -7.07
N TRP A 81 -5.70 -1.37 -7.06
CA TRP A 81 -4.96 -0.33 -7.78
C TRP A 81 -5.13 -0.45 -9.30
N THR A 82 -4.89 -1.63 -9.86
CA THR A 82 -4.94 -1.87 -11.30
C THR A 82 -6.31 -1.57 -11.87
N THR A 83 -7.39 -2.03 -11.21
CA THR A 83 -8.75 -1.74 -11.66
C THR A 83 -9.10 -0.24 -11.62
N GLN A 84 -8.55 0.51 -10.65
CA GLN A 84 -8.67 1.97 -10.62
C GLN A 84 -7.84 2.66 -11.71
N SER A 85 -6.61 2.20 -11.92
CA SER A 85 -5.70 2.75 -12.92
C SER A 85 -6.25 2.58 -14.34
N CYS A 86 -6.90 1.44 -14.62
CA CYS A 86 -7.60 1.17 -15.88
C CYS A 86 -8.99 1.84 -15.98
N LYS A 87 -9.37 2.73 -15.05
CA LYS A 87 -10.67 3.44 -15.01
C LYS A 87 -11.91 2.53 -15.02
N ILE A 88 -11.76 1.25 -14.66
CA ILE A 88 -12.87 0.28 -14.61
C ILE A 88 -13.83 0.61 -13.46
N ARG A 89 -13.29 1.06 -12.33
CA ARG A 89 -14.06 1.53 -11.18
C ARG A 89 -13.24 2.49 -10.32
N GLU A 90 -13.92 3.31 -9.52
CA GLU A 90 -13.27 4.05 -8.44
C GLU A 90 -13.35 3.25 -7.12
N SER A 91 -12.29 3.25 -6.33
CA SER A 91 -12.28 2.57 -5.02
C SER A 91 -12.86 3.45 -3.92
N LYS A 92 -13.19 2.83 -2.78
CA LYS A 92 -13.68 3.49 -1.57
C LYS A 92 -12.59 3.45 -0.50
N ASN A 93 -12.54 4.44 0.39
CA ASN A 93 -11.47 4.52 1.38
C ASN A 93 -11.43 3.32 2.32
N LEU A 94 -12.58 2.72 2.65
CA LEU A 94 -12.63 1.46 3.42
C LEU A 94 -11.89 0.31 2.70
N ILE A 95 -12.10 0.16 1.39
CA ILE A 95 -11.40 -0.84 0.57
C ILE A 95 -9.90 -0.50 0.50
N ARG A 96 -9.54 0.78 0.31
CA ARG A 96 -8.15 1.22 0.26
C ARG A 96 -7.40 0.95 1.57
N VAL A 97 -8.04 1.19 2.71
CA VAL A 97 -7.48 0.89 4.03
C VAL A 97 -7.32 -0.62 4.21
N GLY A 98 -8.36 -1.41 3.94
CA GLY A 98 -8.32 -2.86 4.14
C GLY A 98 -7.30 -3.56 3.23
N THR A 99 -7.29 -3.24 1.94
CA THR A 99 -6.29 -3.77 1.00
C THR A 99 -4.88 -3.27 1.33
N GLY A 100 -4.74 -1.99 1.72
CA GLY A 100 -3.49 -1.43 2.21
C GLY A 100 -2.96 -2.16 3.45
N PHE A 101 -3.83 -2.53 4.39
CA PHE A 101 -3.48 -3.28 5.58
C PHE A 101 -2.88 -4.66 5.25
N LEU A 102 -3.51 -5.41 4.34
CA LEU A 102 -2.97 -6.70 3.88
C LEU A 102 -1.61 -6.52 3.20
N LEU A 103 -1.47 -5.54 2.31
CA LEU A 103 -0.18 -5.20 1.69
C LEU A 103 0.88 -4.81 2.74
N GLY A 104 0.48 -4.08 3.78
CA GLY A 104 1.32 -3.71 4.91
C GLY A 104 1.83 -4.93 5.68
N ILE A 105 0.97 -5.92 5.96
CA ILE A 105 1.42 -7.19 6.57
C ILE A 105 2.46 -7.86 5.67
N GLY A 106 2.23 -7.92 4.35
CA GLY A 106 3.19 -8.46 3.38
C GLY A 106 4.55 -7.76 3.44
N TRP A 107 4.58 -6.43 3.46
CA TRP A 107 5.82 -5.66 3.61
C TRP A 107 6.51 -5.89 4.95
N GLY A 108 5.75 -5.93 6.05
CA GLY A 108 6.31 -6.18 7.37
C GLY A 108 6.92 -7.58 7.46
N LEU A 109 6.26 -8.61 6.91
CA LEU A 109 6.83 -9.96 6.79
C LEU A 109 8.12 -9.95 5.96
N PHE A 110 8.14 -9.25 4.82
CA PHE A 110 9.32 -9.13 3.97
C PHE A 110 10.51 -8.50 4.71
N PHE A 111 10.29 -7.44 5.49
CA PHE A 111 11.35 -6.83 6.31
C PHE A 111 11.77 -7.71 7.49
N LEU A 112 10.84 -8.46 8.10
CA LEU A 112 11.19 -9.43 9.14
C LEU A 112 12.09 -10.55 8.63
N LEU A 113 11.95 -10.98 7.38
CA LEU A 113 12.87 -11.96 6.78
C LEU A 113 14.31 -11.45 6.78
N LEU A 114 14.51 -10.16 6.44
CA LEU A 114 15.82 -9.54 6.49
C LEU A 114 16.31 -9.40 7.94
N ALA A 115 15.46 -8.95 8.85
CA ALA A 115 15.81 -8.78 10.27
C ALA A 115 16.15 -10.11 10.98
N LYS A 116 15.50 -11.21 10.59
CA LYS A 116 15.77 -12.57 11.08
C LYS A 116 16.89 -13.28 10.30
N SER A 117 17.57 -12.60 9.37
CA SER A 117 18.64 -13.18 8.52
C SER A 117 18.19 -14.39 7.67
N MET A 118 16.90 -14.49 7.32
CA MET A 118 16.32 -15.55 6.50
C MET A 118 16.52 -15.26 5.00
N LEU A 119 17.78 -15.14 4.57
CA LEU A 119 18.16 -14.62 3.24
C LEU A 119 17.56 -15.39 2.06
N TYR A 120 17.43 -16.71 2.17
CA TYR A 120 16.82 -17.53 1.11
C TYR A 120 15.37 -17.10 0.83
N LEU A 121 14.55 -16.95 1.87
CA LEU A 121 13.17 -16.49 1.72
C LEU A 121 13.10 -15.03 1.28
N PHE A 122 14.04 -14.20 1.73
CA PHE A 122 14.11 -12.81 1.30
C PHE A 122 14.33 -12.71 -0.22
N LEU A 123 15.23 -13.52 -0.78
CA LEU A 123 15.45 -13.63 -2.22
C LEU A 123 14.19 -14.15 -2.95
N VAL A 124 13.50 -15.15 -2.40
CA VAL A 124 12.22 -15.61 -2.95
C VAL A 124 11.16 -14.51 -2.92
N GLY A 125 11.08 -13.74 -1.82
CA GLY A 125 10.23 -12.58 -1.68
C GLY A 125 10.52 -11.50 -2.74
N LEU A 126 11.80 -11.25 -3.04
CA LEU A 126 12.19 -10.35 -4.14
C LEU A 126 11.72 -10.86 -5.50
N MET A 127 11.84 -12.17 -5.77
CA MET A 127 11.31 -12.76 -7.00
C MET A 127 9.79 -12.58 -7.11
N ILE A 128 9.04 -12.78 -6.02
CA ILE A 128 7.60 -12.55 -5.96
C ILE A 128 7.27 -11.07 -6.23
N LEU A 129 8.00 -10.13 -5.63
CA LEU A 129 7.85 -8.70 -5.86
C LEU A 129 8.10 -8.34 -7.34
N CYS A 130 9.18 -8.85 -7.93
CA CYS A 130 9.50 -8.67 -9.34
C CYS A 130 8.40 -9.23 -10.25
N ALA A 131 7.86 -10.41 -9.94
CA ALA A 131 6.74 -11.00 -10.68
C ALA A 131 5.49 -10.10 -10.62
N TYR A 132 5.21 -9.50 -9.46
CA TYR A 132 4.11 -8.56 -9.31
C TYR A 132 4.30 -7.26 -10.11
N ILE A 133 5.50 -6.70 -10.09
CA ILE A 133 5.84 -5.51 -10.88
C ILE A 133 5.71 -5.83 -12.38
N LEU A 134 6.25 -6.97 -12.82
CA LEU A 134 6.16 -7.42 -14.21
C LEU A 134 4.70 -7.61 -14.63
N LEU A 135 3.86 -8.21 -13.79
CA LEU A 135 2.44 -8.37 -14.06
C LEU A 135 1.74 -7.02 -14.25
N VAL A 136 1.98 -6.06 -13.35
CA VAL A 136 1.43 -4.70 -13.48
C VAL A 136 1.92 -4.03 -14.76
N TYR A 137 3.20 -4.18 -15.09
CA TYR A 137 3.78 -3.64 -16.33
C TYR A 137 3.13 -4.24 -17.58
N VAL A 138 2.93 -5.56 -17.64
CA VAL A 138 2.23 -6.22 -18.77
C VAL A 138 0.79 -5.73 -18.89
N ILE A 139 0.08 -5.56 -17.77
CA ILE A 139 -1.29 -5.00 -17.79
C ILE A 139 -1.26 -3.57 -18.31
N ALA A 140 -0.27 -2.78 -17.90
CA ALA A 140 -0.09 -1.40 -18.35
C ALA A 140 0.10 -1.29 -19.86
N LEU A 141 0.95 -2.16 -20.45
CA LEU A 141 1.14 -2.24 -21.90
C LEU A 141 -0.14 -2.62 -22.64
N LYS A 142 -0.94 -3.54 -22.09
CA LYS A 142 -2.17 -4.01 -22.75
C LYS A 142 -3.34 -3.03 -22.67
N THR A 143 -3.41 -2.24 -21.61
CA THR A 143 -4.59 -1.39 -21.34
C THR A 143 -4.34 0.09 -21.66
N ASN A 144 -3.13 0.45 -22.12
CA ASN A 144 -2.70 1.83 -22.40
C ASN A 144 -2.95 2.82 -21.24
N PHE A 145 -3.21 2.34 -20.01
CA PHE A 145 -3.58 3.22 -18.90
C PHE A 145 -2.43 4.17 -18.51
N LEU A 146 -1.18 3.84 -18.86
CA LEU A 146 -0.04 4.74 -18.66
C LEU A 146 -0.19 6.03 -19.48
N ASN A 147 -0.70 5.94 -20.71
CA ASN A 147 -0.94 7.13 -21.54
C ASN A 147 -2.02 8.02 -20.88
N ASP A 148 -3.05 7.40 -20.30
CA ASP A 148 -4.08 8.08 -19.52
C ASP A 148 -3.59 8.65 -18.19
N TYR A 149 -2.47 8.16 -17.66
CA TYR A 149 -1.89 8.62 -16.40
C TYR A 149 -0.98 9.84 -16.60
N PHE A 150 -0.32 9.95 -17.75
CA PHE A 150 0.60 11.04 -18.09
C PHE A 150 -0.06 12.19 -18.86
N ASN A 151 -1.23 11.98 -19.45
CA ASN A 151 -2.08 13.04 -20.00
C ASN A 151 -2.96 13.68 -18.90
#